data_AF-X0V1E8-F1
#
_entry.id   AF-X0V1E8-F1
#
_cell.length_a   1.000
_cell.length_b   1.000
_cell.length_c   1.000
_cell.angle_alpha   90.00
_cell.angle_beta   90.00
_cell.angle_gamma   90.00
#
_symmetry.space_group_name_H-M   'P 1'
#
loop_
_entity.id
_entity.type
_entity.pdbx_description
1 polymer ?
#
loop_
_entity_poly.entity_id
_entity_poly.type
_entity_poly.pdbx_seq_one_letter_code
_entity_poly.pdbx_strand_id
1 'polypeptide(L)'
;MDRKERQKKLQTFKSDERRIRQILNDWDPIAGSPDDEYDYLVHRLMLTLHKGEETTESISSLISYELTHHFGFEESKNKIDAISEEIVGWWVPQKTSEL
;
A
#
# COMPACT_ATOMS: atom_id res chain seq x y z
N MET A 1 -15.59 16.64 -15.66
CA MET A 1 -14.99 16.66 -14.31
C MET A 1 -14.41 18.05 -14.09
N ASP A 2 -14.79 18.70 -12.98
CA ASP A 2 -14.34 20.07 -12.66
C ASP A 2 -12.83 20.10 -12.32
N ARG A 3 -12.14 21.21 -12.63
CA ARG A 3 -10.69 21.33 -12.36
C ARG A 3 -10.36 21.16 -10.88
N LYS A 4 -11.21 21.68 -9.99
CA LYS A 4 -11.05 21.56 -8.53
C LYS A 4 -11.25 20.13 -8.07
N GLU A 5 -12.21 19.42 -8.67
CA GLU A 5 -12.46 18.00 -8.38
C GLU A 5 -11.25 17.13 -8.79
N ARG A 6 -10.67 17.39 -9.96
CA ARG A 6 -9.44 16.72 -10.41
C ARG A 6 -8.27 16.97 -9.45
N GLN A 7 -8.10 18.23 -9.03
CA GLN A 7 -7.06 18.58 -8.07
C GLN A 7 -7.26 17.87 -6.73
N LYS A 8 -8.49 17.82 -6.21
CA LYS A 8 -8.80 17.13 -4.96
C LYS A 8 -8.48 15.62 -5.04
N LYS A 9 -8.88 14.95 -6.13
CA LYS A 9 -8.57 13.52 -6.35
C LYS A 9 -7.07 13.26 -6.40
N LEU A 10 -6.32 14.10 -7.11
CA LEU A 10 -4.85 13.99 -7.18
C LEU A 10 -4.19 14.20 -5.81
N GLN A 11 -4.67 15.16 -5.02
CA GLN A 11 -4.11 15.38 -3.67
C GLN A 11 -4.42 14.23 -2.71
N THR A 12 -5.62 13.65 -2.83
CA THR A 12 -6.00 12.46 -2.05
C THR A 12 -5.08 11.30 -2.42
N PHE A 13 -4.96 10.99 -3.72
CA PHE A 13 -4.07 9.95 -4.21
C PHE A 13 -2.62 10.11 -3.73
N LYS A 14 -2.07 11.34 -3.81
CA LYS A 14 -0.70 11.61 -3.33
C LYS A 14 -0.55 11.43 -1.82
N SER A 15 -1.57 11.79 -1.05
CA SER A 15 -1.56 11.62 0.40
C SER A 15 -1.61 10.15 0.76
N ASP A 16 -2.45 9.40 0.05
CA ASP A 16 -2.58 7.96 0.20
C ASP A 16 -1.27 7.25 -0.14
N GLU A 17 -0.68 7.56 -1.30
CA GLU A 17 0.59 7.02 -1.76
C GLU A 17 1.73 7.29 -0.75
N ARG A 18 1.80 8.53 -0.23
CA ARG A 18 2.80 8.89 0.77
C ARG A 18 2.67 8.07 2.04
N ARG A 19 1.43 7.80 2.47
CA ARG A 19 1.18 7.06 3.70
C ARG A 19 1.48 5.57 3.54
N ILE A 20 1.10 4.96 2.41
CA ILE A 20 1.48 3.58 2.10
C ILE A 20 3.00 3.44 2.02
N ARG A 21 3.70 4.37 1.37
CA ARG A 21 5.17 4.38 1.34
C ARG A 21 5.77 4.43 2.74
N GLN A 22 5.23 5.28 3.62
CA GLN A 22 5.71 5.36 4.99
C GLN A 22 5.56 4.03 5.73
N ILE A 23 4.41 3.37 5.63
CA ILE A 23 4.16 2.06 6.28
C ILE A 23 5.19 1.01 5.81
N LEU A 24 5.50 0.98 4.50
CA LEU A 24 6.50 0.04 3.97
C LEU A 24 7.94 0.39 4.38
N ASN A 25 8.30 1.67 4.40
CA ASN A 25 9.63 2.11 4.86
C ASN A 25 9.82 1.85 6.36
N ASP A 26 8.75 1.98 7.17
CA ASP A 26 8.80 1.68 8.60
C ASP A 26 8.93 0.16 8.86
N TRP A 27 8.36 -0.67 7.97
CA TRP A 27 8.52 -2.12 8.00
C TRP A 27 9.92 -2.58 7.56
N ASP A 28 10.48 -1.94 6.53
CA ASP A 28 11.82 -2.18 5.96
C ASP A 28 12.19 -3.67 5.82
N PRO A 29 11.44 -4.46 5.02
CA PRO A 29 11.73 -5.89 4.87
C PRO A 29 13.07 -6.16 4.16
N ILE A 30 13.67 -5.14 3.51
CA ILE A 30 14.98 -5.21 2.87
C ILE A 30 15.89 -4.17 3.52
N ALA A 31 16.40 -4.52 4.71
CA ALA A 31 17.14 -3.62 5.58
C ALA A 31 18.12 -2.68 4.85
N GLY A 32 17.89 -1.37 4.98
CA GLY A 32 18.77 -0.34 4.41
C GLY A 32 18.57 -0.09 2.92
N SER A 33 17.46 -0.55 2.34
CA SER A 33 17.05 -0.18 1.00
C SER A 33 16.74 1.31 0.89
N PRO A 34 16.98 1.93 -0.28
CA PRO A 34 16.54 3.29 -0.55
C PRO A 34 15.01 3.44 -0.40
N ASP A 35 14.56 4.64 -0.01
CA ASP A 35 13.13 4.95 0.16
C ASP A 35 12.28 4.69 -1.10
N ASP A 36 12.88 4.79 -2.29
CA ASP A 36 12.24 4.59 -3.59
C ASP A 36 12.23 3.11 -4.03
N GLU A 37 12.92 2.22 -3.32
CA GLU A 37 12.96 0.78 -3.64
C GLU A 37 11.56 0.16 -3.62
N TYR A 38 10.70 0.63 -2.72
CA TYR A 38 9.33 0.15 -2.59
C TYR A 38 8.33 0.84 -3.52
N ASP A 39 8.73 1.80 -4.36
CA ASP A 39 7.79 2.56 -5.21
C ASP A 39 6.95 1.65 -6.12
N TYR A 40 7.53 0.55 -6.61
CA TYR A 40 6.78 -0.42 -7.39
C TYR A 40 5.67 -1.11 -6.57
N LEU A 41 6.02 -1.56 -5.35
CA LEU A 41 5.06 -2.18 -4.43
C LEU A 41 3.99 -1.17 -3.97
N VAL A 42 4.39 0.06 -3.65
CA VAL A 42 3.47 1.17 -3.34
C VAL A 42 2.48 1.37 -4.48
N HIS A 43 2.96 1.43 -5.72
CA HIS A 43 2.10 1.61 -6.88
C HIS A 43 1.08 0.47 -7.03
N ARG A 44 1.52 -0.78 -6.87
CA ARG A 44 0.65 -1.96 -6.95
C ARG A 44 -0.41 -1.97 -5.85
N LEU A 45 -0.03 -1.66 -4.61
CA LEU A 45 -0.95 -1.53 -3.48
C LEU A 45 -1.98 -0.42 -3.72
N MET A 46 -1.54 0.76 -4.16
CA MET A 46 -2.42 1.87 -4.49
C MET A 46 -3.48 1.47 -5.53
N LEU A 47 -3.09 0.74 -6.58
CA LEU A 47 -4.05 0.25 -7.58
C LEU A 47 -5.06 -0.73 -6.98
N THR A 48 -4.63 -1.68 -6.16
CA THR A 48 -5.50 -2.66 -5.51
C THR A 48 -6.48 -1.99 -4.54
N LEU A 49 -5.99 -1.09 -3.69
CA LEU A 49 -6.78 -0.35 -2.72
C LEU A 49 -7.83 0.55 -3.39
N HIS A 50 -7.46 1.27 -4.45
CA HIS A 50 -8.41 2.10 -5.19
C HIS A 50 -9.40 1.32 -6.05
N LYS A 51 -9.16 0.02 -6.31
CA LYS A 51 -10.11 -0.87 -6.99
C LYS A 51 -11.18 -1.44 -6.05
N GLY A 52 -11.05 -1.25 -4.74
CA GLY A 52 -11.96 -1.85 -3.76
C GLY A 52 -11.55 -3.26 -3.31
N GLU A 53 -10.28 -3.62 -3.45
CA GLU A 53 -9.72 -4.93 -3.08
C GLU A 53 -8.92 -4.84 -1.76
N GLU A 54 -9.36 -4.00 -0.81
CA GLU A 54 -8.67 -3.71 0.45
C GLU A 54 -8.77 -4.79 1.53
N THR A 55 -8.91 -6.08 1.17
CA THR A 55 -8.92 -7.15 2.17
C THR A 55 -7.50 -7.49 2.63
N THR A 56 -7.32 -7.86 3.89
CA THR A 56 -6.00 -8.27 4.42
C THR A 56 -5.40 -9.41 3.59
N GLU A 57 -6.22 -10.37 3.15
CA GLU A 57 -5.78 -11.51 2.33
C GLU A 57 -5.30 -11.07 0.93
N SER A 58 -6.01 -10.15 0.28
CA SER A 58 -5.61 -9.58 -1.01
C SER A 58 -4.28 -8.84 -0.90
N ILE A 59 -4.14 -8.00 0.14
CA ILE A 59 -2.93 -7.23 0.39
C ILE A 59 -1.74 -8.13 0.74
N SER A 60 -1.95 -9.13 1.61
CA SER A 60 -0.90 -10.10 2.00
C SER A 60 -0.43 -10.91 0.81
N SER A 61 -1.36 -11.37 -0.04
CA SER A 61 -1.03 -12.14 -1.25
C SER A 61 -0.23 -11.30 -2.24
N LEU A 62 -0.60 -10.03 -2.43
CA LEU A 62 0.13 -9.12 -3.30
C LEU A 62 1.54 -8.87 -2.77
N ILE A 63 1.69 -8.52 -1.49
CA ILE A 63 3.01 -8.27 -0.88
C ILE A 63 3.89 -9.51 -1.01
N SER A 64 3.39 -10.69 -0.62
CA SER A 64 4.14 -11.94 -0.75
C SER A 64 4.58 -12.22 -2.19
N TYR A 65 3.68 -12.02 -3.16
CA TYR A 65 3.99 -12.20 -4.57
C TYR A 65 5.10 -11.26 -5.03
N GLU A 66 5.01 -9.96 -4.71
CA GLU A 66 6.01 -8.97 -5.12
C GLU A 66 7.35 -9.18 -4.43
N LEU A 67 7.37 -9.47 -3.12
CA LEU A 67 8.62 -9.79 -2.42
C LEU A 67 9.34 -10.97 -3.11
N THR A 68 8.60 -12.01 -3.47
CA THR A 68 9.16 -13.20 -4.10
C THR A 68 9.60 -12.96 -5.55
N HIS A 69 8.75 -12.33 -6.37
CA HIS A 69 8.95 -12.26 -7.83
C HIS A 69 9.61 -10.98 -8.31
N HIS A 70 9.45 -9.86 -7.60
CA HIS A 70 10.07 -8.59 -7.93
C HIS A 70 11.36 -8.38 -7.14
N PHE A 71 11.34 -8.63 -5.82
CA PHE A 71 12.49 -8.40 -4.95
C PHE A 71 13.37 -9.65 -4.72
N GLY A 72 12.89 -10.84 -5.10
CA GLY A 72 13.66 -12.08 -5.06
C GLY A 72 13.89 -12.65 -3.66
N PHE A 73 13.06 -12.33 -2.66
CA PHE A 73 13.15 -12.90 -1.32
C PHE A 73 11.79 -13.23 -0.72
N GLU A 74 11.80 -14.14 0.26
CA GLU A 74 10.62 -14.50 1.03
C GLU A 74 10.67 -13.86 2.41
N GLU A 75 9.52 -13.37 2.87
CA GLU A 75 9.34 -12.90 4.24
C GLU A 75 8.29 -13.77 4.94
N SER A 76 8.43 -13.90 6.25
CA SER A 76 7.52 -14.69 7.07
C SER A 76 6.07 -14.22 6.93
N LYS A 77 5.17 -15.18 6.77
CA LYS A 77 3.73 -14.92 6.65
C LYS A 77 3.21 -14.02 7.77
N ASN A 78 3.63 -14.24 9.02
CA ASN A 78 3.19 -13.43 10.16
C ASN A 78 3.53 -11.94 10.02
N LYS A 79 4.69 -11.60 9.44
CA LYS A 79 5.06 -10.20 9.21
C LYS A 79 4.30 -9.61 8.03
N ILE A 80 4.10 -10.40 6.96
CA ILE A 80 3.30 -9.99 5.79
C ILE A 80 1.84 -9.73 6.22
N ASP A 81 1.27 -10.62 7.02
CA ASP A 81 -0.10 -10.46 7.54
C ASP A 81 -0.19 -9.22 8.43
N ALA A 82 0.79 -8.99 9.33
CA ALA A 82 0.81 -7.81 10.21
C ALA A 82 0.87 -6.48 9.43
N ILE A 83 1.76 -6.37 8.43
CA ILE A 83 1.84 -5.14 7.63
C ILE A 83 0.59 -4.95 6.76
N SER A 84 -0.02 -6.04 6.31
CA SER A 84 -1.26 -5.99 5.55
C SER A 84 -2.44 -5.53 6.40
N GLU A 85 -2.53 -6.00 7.66
CA GLU A 85 -3.51 -5.51 8.63
C GLU A 85 -3.33 -4.02 8.92
N GLU A 86 -2.09 -3.54 9.03
CA GLU A 86 -1.81 -2.11 9.21
C GLU A 86 -2.27 -1.27 8.00
N ILE A 87 -1.95 -1.71 6.78
CA ILE A 87 -2.37 -1.04 5.55
C ILE A 87 -3.89 -0.97 5.45
N VAL A 88 -4.58 -2.10 5.67
CA VAL A 88 -6.04 -2.19 5.59
C VAL A 88 -6.71 -1.39 6.71
N GLY A 89 -6.21 -1.50 7.93
CA GLY A 89 -6.70 -0.78 9.10
C GLY A 89 -6.56 0.73 8.96
N TRP A 90 -5.55 1.20 8.25
CA TRP A 90 -5.43 2.61 7.88
C TRP A 90 -6.36 3.00 6.72
N TRP A 91 -6.51 2.15 5.69
CA TRP A 91 -7.29 2.46 4.49
C TRP A 91 -8.81 2.53 4.73
N VAL A 92 -9.39 1.50 5.35
CA VAL A 92 -10.85 1.31 5.45
C VAL A 92 -11.57 2.49 6.11
N PRO A 93 -11.12 3.03 7.27
CA PRO A 93 -11.80 4.13 7.94
C PRO A 93 -11.93 5.40 7.08
N GLN A 94 -11.00 5.62 6.15
CA GLN A 94 -11.00 6.80 5.29
C GLN A 94 -12.09 6.74 4.22
N LYS A 95 -12.53 5.54 3.83
CA LYS A 95 -13.59 5.35 2.83
C LYS A 95 -14.98 5.26 3.47
N THR A 96 -15.07 4.94 4.76
CA THR A 96 -16.35 4.91 5.49
C THR A 96 -16.88 6.31 5.84
N SER A 97 -16.04 7.35 5.81
CA SER A 97 -16.46 8.76 6.02
C SER A 97 -17.07 9.45 4.80
N GLU A 98 -17.25 8.75 3.68
CA GLU A 98 -17.90 9.29 2.47
C GLU A 98 -19.35 8.79 2.27
N LEU A 99 -19.96 8.13 3.27
CA LEU A 99 -21.37 7.70 3.29
C LEU A 99 -22.24 8.59 4.20
#